data_AF-A0A959TQR7-F1
#
_entry.id   AF-A0A959TQR7-F1
#
_cell.length_a   1.000
_cell.length_b   1.000
_cell.length_c   1.000
_cell.angle_alpha   90.00
_cell.angle_beta   90.00
_cell.angle_gamma   90.00
#
_symmetry.space_group_name_H-M   'P 1'
#
loop_
_entity.id
_entity.type
_entity.pdbx_description
1 polymer ?
#
loop_
_entity_poly.entity_id
_entity_poly.type
_entity_poly.pdbx_seq_one_letter_code
_entity_poly.pdbx_strand_id
1 'polypeptide(L)'
;MRIPNEQITKGLTLFTIIGTLLFACSPEAESDQLKEKVDRKVEQLDKATAQDMERTRTELTQELKELRVRIDDRLIKIEEQLGEKDLSTEKRKELEGARDILKEQQRRIAMATSKIGTATRDTWNEVKDGTTKLVNEVGDWFVRQAEAVDQKTGTDHDKDGH
;
A
#
# COMPACT_ATOMS: atom_id res chain seq x y z
N MET A 1 34.80 -22.61 42.18
CA MET A 1 34.00 -23.72 42.74
C MET A 1 33.87 -24.77 41.63
N ARG A 2 34.65 -25.86 41.64
CA ARG A 2 34.45 -27.17 42.32
C ARG A 2 33.17 -27.92 41.91
N ILE A 3 33.38 -29.07 41.27
CA ILE A 3 32.44 -30.13 40.82
C ILE A 3 31.86 -30.87 42.04
N PRO A 4 30.67 -31.53 41.97
CA PRO A 4 30.57 -32.98 41.60
C PRO A 4 29.36 -33.25 40.67
N ASN A 5 29.31 -34.21 39.74
CA ASN A 5 29.60 -35.65 39.67
C ASN A 5 28.67 -36.58 40.49
N GLU A 6 28.22 -37.66 39.81
CA GLU A 6 27.48 -38.86 40.24
C GLU A 6 25.97 -38.71 40.53
N GLN A 7 25.05 -39.46 39.90
CA GLN A 7 25.05 -40.92 39.84
C GLN A 7 24.56 -41.51 38.49
N ILE A 8 25.34 -42.47 38.03
CA ILE A 8 25.02 -43.49 37.04
C ILE A 8 24.08 -44.51 37.70
N THR A 9 23.01 -44.98 37.04
CA THR A 9 22.71 -46.43 36.98
C THR A 9 21.49 -46.78 36.11
N LYS A 10 21.79 -47.57 35.06
CA LYS A 10 21.10 -48.81 34.65
C LYS A 10 19.65 -48.72 34.15
N GLY A 11 19.51 -48.92 32.84
CA GLY A 11 18.22 -49.19 32.19
C GLY A 11 18.37 -49.64 30.74
N LEU A 12 19.20 -50.65 30.51
CA LEU A 12 19.27 -51.41 29.27
C LEU A 12 17.92 -52.11 29.03
N THR A 13 17.10 -51.63 28.08
CA THR A 13 16.03 -52.44 27.51
C THR A 13 16.09 -52.38 25.99
N LEU A 14 16.90 -53.31 25.49
CA LEU A 14 16.93 -53.87 24.16
C LEU A 14 15.52 -54.37 23.79
N PHE A 15 14.87 -53.74 22.80
CA PHE A 15 13.81 -54.38 22.01
C PHE A 15 14.30 -54.44 20.56
N THR A 16 14.91 -55.56 20.22
CA THR A 16 15.12 -56.05 18.86
C THR A 16 14.18 -57.28 18.77
N ILE A 17 13.30 -57.45 17.79
CA ILE A 17 13.54 -58.15 16.51
C ILE A 17 12.14 -58.21 15.83
N ILE A 18 11.94 -57.58 14.66
CA ILE A 18 11.89 -58.16 13.29
C ILE A 18 10.62 -58.97 12.97
N GLY A 19 9.99 -58.59 11.85
CA GLY A 19 9.15 -59.44 10.99
C GLY A 19 7.87 -58.72 10.54
N THR A 20 7.57 -58.48 9.27
CA THR A 20 8.07 -59.05 8.00
C THR A 20 7.56 -58.19 6.83
N LEU A 21 8.44 -57.95 5.84
CA LEU A 21 8.23 -57.96 4.38
C LEU A 21 6.81 -57.60 3.89
N LEU A 22 6.55 -56.54 3.12
CA LEU A 22 6.97 -56.37 1.73
C LEU A 22 6.62 -54.93 1.29
N PHE A 23 7.60 -54.07 1.02
CA PHE A 23 7.46 -53.00 0.04
C PHE A 23 8.84 -52.71 -0.54
N ALA A 24 9.24 -53.55 -1.49
CA ALA A 24 10.16 -53.13 -2.53
C ALA A 24 9.32 -52.41 -3.59
N CYS A 25 9.25 -51.08 -3.54
CA CYS A 25 8.97 -50.23 -4.70
C CYS A 25 9.42 -48.79 -4.39
N SER A 26 10.13 -48.19 -5.34
CA SER A 26 11.00 -47.00 -5.23
C SER A 26 10.45 -45.77 -4.48
N PRO A 27 11.27 -45.10 -3.63
CA PRO A 27 10.98 -43.76 -3.12
C PRO A 27 11.11 -42.63 -4.15
N GLU A 28 11.53 -42.91 -5.39
CA GLU A 28 11.74 -41.89 -6.44
C GLU A 28 10.41 -41.43 -7.09
N ALA A 29 9.42 -42.32 -7.26
CA ALA A 29 8.20 -41.98 -8.00
C ALA A 29 7.22 -41.06 -7.24
N GLU A 30 7.14 -41.16 -5.91
CA GLU A 30 6.34 -40.21 -5.09
C GLU A 30 7.05 -38.86 -4.92
N SER A 31 8.39 -38.85 -4.85
CA SER A 31 9.22 -37.64 -4.84
C SER A 31 8.95 -36.76 -6.06
N ASP A 32 8.91 -37.37 -7.24
CA ASP A 32 8.84 -36.64 -8.50
C ASP A 32 7.43 -36.10 -8.77
N GLN A 33 6.38 -36.86 -8.41
CA GLN A 33 5.01 -36.34 -8.45
C GLN A 33 4.75 -35.24 -7.42
N LEU A 34 5.41 -35.30 -6.25
CA LEU A 34 5.30 -34.26 -5.24
C LEU A 34 6.03 -32.98 -5.67
N LYS A 35 7.24 -33.10 -6.23
CA LYS A 35 7.99 -31.97 -6.82
C LYS A 35 7.19 -31.31 -7.94
N GLU A 36 6.66 -32.08 -8.88
CA GLU A 36 5.84 -31.55 -9.98
C GLU A 36 4.57 -30.83 -9.48
N LYS A 37 3.96 -31.30 -8.38
CA LYS A 37 2.82 -30.61 -7.74
C LYS A 37 3.24 -29.33 -7.03
N VAL A 38 4.39 -29.31 -6.36
CA VAL A 38 4.95 -28.12 -5.71
C VAL A 38 5.33 -27.08 -6.75
N ASP A 39 6.05 -27.48 -7.80
CA ASP A 39 6.48 -26.59 -8.89
C ASP A 39 5.27 -25.96 -9.60
N ARG A 40 4.24 -26.75 -9.90
CA ARG A 40 2.98 -26.22 -10.46
C ARG A 40 2.28 -25.24 -9.52
N LYS A 41 2.27 -25.50 -8.21
CA LYS A 41 1.67 -24.58 -7.23
C LYS A 41 2.48 -23.29 -7.10
N VAL A 42 3.81 -23.37 -7.11
CA VAL A 42 4.69 -22.20 -7.09
C VAL A 42 4.45 -21.35 -8.34
N GLU A 43 4.39 -21.97 -9.52
CA GLU A 43 4.10 -21.26 -10.78
C GLU A 43 2.72 -20.59 -10.78
N GLN A 44 1.70 -21.27 -10.25
CA GLN A 44 0.35 -20.69 -10.11
C GLN A 44 0.34 -19.49 -9.16
N LEU A 45 1.03 -19.59 -8.02
CA LEU A 45 1.15 -18.49 -7.07
C LEU A 45 1.92 -17.30 -7.66
N ASP A 46 2.99 -17.56 -8.41
CA ASP A 46 3.77 -16.54 -9.10
C ASP A 46 2.92 -15.79 -10.14
N LYS A 47 2.11 -16.52 -10.92
CA LYS A 47 1.18 -15.95 -11.89
C LYS A 47 0.11 -15.09 -11.21
N ALA A 48 -0.51 -15.61 -10.15
CA ALA A 48 -1.52 -14.86 -9.39
C ALA A 48 -0.94 -13.58 -8.78
N THR A 49 0.26 -13.65 -8.22
CA THR A 49 0.97 -12.49 -7.63
C THR A 49 1.30 -11.44 -8.69
N ALA A 50 1.78 -11.87 -9.87
CA ALA A 50 2.07 -10.96 -10.97
C ALA A 50 0.81 -10.26 -11.50
N GLN A 51 -0.31 -11.00 -11.60
CA GLN A 51 -1.59 -10.44 -12.03
C GLN A 51 -2.16 -9.43 -11.03
N ASP A 52 -2.10 -9.72 -9.72
CA ASP A 52 -2.56 -8.78 -8.69
C ASP A 52 -1.71 -7.51 -8.67
N MET A 53 -0.38 -7.66 -8.80
CA MET A 53 0.55 -6.55 -8.91
C MET A 53 0.22 -5.64 -10.10
N GLU A 54 -0.03 -6.20 -11.29
CA GLU A 54 -0.33 -5.40 -12.47
C GLU A 54 -1.71 -4.71 -12.39
N ARG A 55 -2.69 -5.40 -11.80
CA ARG A 55 -4.01 -4.82 -11.52
C ARG A 55 -3.88 -3.61 -10.59
N THR A 56 -3.25 -3.79 -9.43
CA THR A 56 -3.10 -2.71 -8.45
C THR A 56 -2.19 -1.59 -8.96
N ARG A 57 -1.20 -1.87 -9.82
CA ARG A 57 -0.47 -0.82 -10.56
C ARG A 57 -1.39 0.06 -11.38
N THR A 58 -2.28 -0.56 -12.14
CA THR A 58 -3.22 0.15 -13.01
C THR A 58 -4.17 1.00 -12.18
N GLU A 59 -4.73 0.42 -11.10
CA GLU A 59 -5.63 1.11 -10.16
C GLU A 59 -4.95 2.34 -9.54
N LEU A 60 -3.78 2.16 -8.91
CA LEU A 60 -3.06 3.26 -8.26
C LEU A 60 -2.58 4.33 -9.26
N THR A 61 -2.16 3.93 -10.46
CA THR A 61 -1.76 4.89 -11.51
C THR A 61 -2.95 5.75 -11.93
N GLN A 62 -4.13 5.15 -12.06
CA GLN A 62 -5.35 5.86 -12.42
C GLN A 62 -5.79 6.81 -11.28
N GLU A 63 -5.76 6.37 -10.03
CA GLU A 63 -6.07 7.20 -8.86
C GLU A 63 -5.12 8.42 -8.75
N LEU A 64 -3.82 8.21 -8.93
CA LEU A 64 -2.84 9.30 -8.94
C LEU A 64 -3.09 10.30 -10.08
N LYS A 65 -3.49 9.82 -11.26
CA LYS A 65 -3.85 10.67 -12.40
C LYS A 65 -5.08 11.52 -12.08
N GLU A 66 -6.10 10.95 -11.47
CA GLU A 66 -7.32 11.66 -11.06
C GLU A 66 -7.02 12.71 -9.96
N LEU A 67 -6.16 12.38 -9.00
CA LEU A 67 -5.69 13.34 -8.00
C LEU A 67 -4.89 14.48 -8.64
N ARG A 68 -4.04 14.18 -9.62
CA ARG A 68 -3.30 15.19 -10.36
C ARG A 68 -4.22 16.17 -11.06
N VAL A 69 -5.24 15.68 -11.78
CA VAL A 69 -6.23 16.54 -12.44
C VAL A 69 -6.96 17.42 -11.43
N ARG A 70 -7.41 16.86 -10.30
CA ARG A 70 -8.07 17.65 -9.23
C ARG A 70 -7.17 18.75 -8.65
N ILE A 71 -5.88 18.46 -8.47
CA ILE A 71 -4.90 19.46 -8.03
C ILE A 71 -4.71 20.55 -9.07
N ASP A 72 -4.58 20.18 -10.35
CA ASP A 72 -4.37 21.12 -11.44
C ASP A 72 -5.58 22.07 -11.57
N ASP A 73 -6.81 21.55 -11.51
CA ASP A 73 -8.04 22.35 -11.51
C ASP A 73 -8.10 23.32 -10.32
N ARG A 74 -7.67 22.89 -9.14
CA ARG A 74 -7.67 23.75 -7.95
C ARG A 74 -6.58 24.82 -8.02
N LEU A 75 -5.40 24.49 -8.58
CA LEU A 75 -4.33 25.46 -8.81
C LEU A 75 -4.80 26.56 -9.75
N ILE A 76 -5.47 26.23 -10.85
CA ILE A 76 -6.04 27.21 -11.78
C ILE A 76 -6.97 28.17 -11.04
N LYS A 77 -7.94 27.64 -10.27
CA LYS A 77 -8.87 28.47 -9.48
C LYS A 77 -8.17 29.38 -8.48
N ILE A 78 -7.13 28.89 -7.81
CA ILE A 78 -6.36 29.70 -6.85
C ILE A 78 -5.56 30.79 -7.57
N GLU A 79 -4.97 30.49 -8.72
CA GLU A 79 -4.23 31.46 -9.53
C GLU A 79 -5.15 32.56 -10.08
N GLU A 80 -6.37 32.20 -10.51
CA GLU A 80 -7.42 33.15 -10.88
C GLU A 80 -7.78 34.08 -9.71
N GLN A 81 -8.05 33.51 -8.52
CA GLN A 81 -8.37 34.28 -7.31
C GLN A 81 -7.22 35.19 -6.86
N LEU A 82 -5.96 34.74 -6.97
CA LEU A 82 -4.78 35.56 -6.66
C LEU A 82 -4.61 36.75 -7.64
N GLY A 83 -5.17 36.64 -8.84
CA GLY A 83 -5.21 37.70 -9.86
C GLY A 83 -6.24 38.79 -9.57
N GLU A 84 -7.16 38.58 -8.62
CA GLU A 84 -8.14 39.59 -8.21
C GLU A 84 -7.44 40.79 -7.56
N LYS A 85 -7.83 42.00 -7.98
CA LYS A 85 -7.19 43.25 -7.54
C LYS A 85 -7.55 43.63 -6.10
N ASP A 86 -8.75 43.28 -5.66
CA ASP A 86 -9.31 43.71 -4.38
C ASP A 86 -9.16 42.65 -3.27
N LEU A 87 -8.22 41.71 -3.46
CA LEU A 87 -7.97 40.64 -2.52
C LEU A 87 -7.27 41.17 -1.25
N SER A 88 -7.85 40.90 -0.08
CA SER A 88 -7.22 41.28 1.19
C SER A 88 -5.87 40.58 1.38
N THR A 89 -4.94 41.22 2.11
CA THR A 89 -3.62 40.64 2.40
C THR A 89 -3.71 39.27 3.07
N GLU A 90 -4.66 39.11 3.99
CA GLU A 90 -4.89 37.84 4.68
C GLU A 90 -5.37 36.76 3.70
N LYS A 91 -6.33 37.09 2.83
CA LYS A 91 -6.84 36.15 1.84
C LYS A 91 -5.79 35.77 0.81
N ARG A 92 -4.96 36.73 0.38
CA ARG A 92 -3.83 36.49 -0.51
C ARG A 92 -2.86 35.47 0.10
N LYS A 93 -2.50 35.64 1.36
CA LYS A 93 -1.60 34.73 2.08
C LYS A 93 -2.19 33.33 2.22
N GLU A 94 -3.49 33.21 2.50
CA GLU A 94 -4.19 31.91 2.56
C GLU A 94 -4.11 31.18 1.21
N LEU A 95 -4.39 31.89 0.10
CA LEU A 95 -4.35 31.34 -1.25
C LEU A 95 -2.93 30.96 -1.69
N GLU A 96 -1.92 31.78 -1.37
CA GLU A 96 -0.52 31.44 -1.64
C GLU A 96 -0.09 30.19 -0.88
N GLY A 97 -0.47 30.06 0.40
CA GLY A 97 -0.20 28.86 1.19
C GLY A 97 -0.88 27.62 0.60
N ALA A 98 -2.14 27.74 0.18
CA ALA A 98 -2.87 26.65 -0.47
C ALA A 98 -2.22 26.25 -1.81
N ARG A 99 -1.79 27.22 -2.62
CA ARG A 99 -1.06 27.01 -3.88
C ARG A 99 0.22 26.21 -3.64
N ASP A 100 1.00 26.58 -2.63
CA ASP A 100 2.30 25.96 -2.36
C ASP A 100 2.12 24.52 -1.85
N ILE A 101 1.11 24.27 -1.01
CA ILE A 101 0.71 22.91 -0.59
C ILE A 101 0.34 22.05 -1.80
N LEU A 102 -0.49 22.56 -2.71
CA LEU A 102 -0.92 21.84 -3.91
C LEU A 102 0.24 21.54 -4.85
N LYS A 103 1.18 22.48 -5.03
CA LYS A 103 2.40 22.26 -5.83
C LYS A 103 3.29 21.17 -5.22
N GLU A 104 3.37 21.09 -3.89
CA GLU A 104 4.09 19.99 -3.25
C GLU A 104 3.38 18.65 -3.46
N GLN A 105 2.05 18.58 -3.31
CA GLN A 105 1.30 17.35 -3.60
C GLN A 105 1.45 16.90 -5.07
N GLN A 106 1.48 17.85 -6.01
CA GLN A 106 1.81 17.60 -7.42
C GLN A 106 3.14 16.85 -7.58
N ARG A 107 4.19 17.31 -6.87
CA ARG A 107 5.52 16.69 -6.93
C ARG A 107 5.51 15.30 -6.31
N ARG A 108 4.86 15.14 -5.16
CA ARG A 108 4.71 13.84 -4.48
C ARG A 108 4.01 12.81 -5.37
N ILE A 109 2.94 13.22 -6.05
CA ILE A 109 2.23 12.37 -7.02
C ILE A 109 3.14 11.97 -8.18
N ALA A 110 3.86 12.91 -8.78
CA ALA A 110 4.79 12.60 -9.88
C ALA A 110 5.89 11.60 -9.45
N MET A 111 6.43 11.76 -8.23
CA MET A 111 7.38 10.80 -7.67
C MET A 111 6.73 9.42 -7.44
N ALA A 112 5.51 9.36 -6.90
CA ALA A 112 4.79 8.11 -6.69
C ALA A 112 4.52 7.38 -8.02
N THR A 113 4.05 8.10 -9.05
CA THR A 113 3.85 7.53 -10.39
C THR A 113 5.15 6.93 -10.95
N SER A 114 6.28 7.62 -10.79
CA SER A 114 7.59 7.11 -11.21
C SER A 114 8.00 5.84 -10.43
N LYS A 115 7.74 5.81 -9.11
CA LYS A 115 8.02 4.63 -8.27
C LYS A 115 7.17 3.42 -8.68
N ILE A 116 5.89 3.60 -8.99
CA ILE A 116 5.02 2.52 -9.46
C ILE A 116 5.57 1.89 -10.75
N GLY A 117 5.98 2.74 -11.71
CA GLY A 117 6.51 2.30 -12.99
C GLY A 117 7.88 1.60 -12.91
N THR A 118 8.65 1.86 -11.85
CA THR A 118 9.99 1.27 -11.65
C THR A 118 10.03 0.16 -10.60
N ALA A 119 8.93 -0.09 -9.89
CA ALA A 119 8.87 -1.09 -8.83
C ALA A 119 9.19 -2.50 -9.36
N THR A 120 9.91 -3.29 -8.59
CA THR A 120 10.07 -4.73 -8.82
C THR A 120 9.17 -5.51 -7.87
N ARG A 121 9.11 -6.84 -8.02
CA ARG A 121 8.36 -7.70 -7.09
C ARG A 121 8.81 -7.49 -5.64
N ASP A 122 10.11 -7.28 -5.42
CA ASP A 122 10.69 -7.12 -4.09
C ASP A 122 10.32 -5.77 -3.45
N THR A 123 10.22 -4.71 -4.25
CA THR A 123 9.89 -3.36 -3.75
C THR A 123 8.39 -3.04 -3.85
N TRP A 124 7.59 -3.94 -4.40
CA TRP A 124 6.20 -3.66 -4.76
C TRP A 124 5.35 -3.28 -3.55
N ASN A 125 5.45 -4.04 -2.46
CA ASN A 125 4.64 -3.81 -1.26
C ASN A 125 4.91 -2.44 -0.65
N GLU A 126 6.18 -2.03 -0.56
CA GLU A 126 6.55 -0.70 -0.06
C GLU A 126 6.01 0.42 -0.96
N VAL A 127 6.16 0.26 -2.28
CA VAL A 127 5.65 1.24 -3.25
C VAL A 127 4.13 1.35 -3.21
N LYS A 128 3.44 0.21 -3.11
CA LYS A 128 1.98 0.14 -2.96
C LYS A 128 1.54 0.87 -1.70
N ASP A 129 2.06 0.51 -0.54
CA ASP A 129 1.65 1.11 0.74
C ASP A 129 1.93 2.60 0.80
N GLY A 130 3.11 3.03 0.33
CA GLY A 130 3.48 4.44 0.26
C GLY A 130 2.59 5.24 -0.69
N THR A 131 2.20 4.65 -1.81
CA THR A 131 1.29 5.28 -2.78
C THR A 131 -0.13 5.35 -2.24
N THR A 132 -0.67 4.28 -1.67
CA THR A 132 -2.01 4.26 -1.07
C THR A 132 -2.12 5.30 0.04
N LYS A 133 -1.09 5.43 0.88
CA LYS A 133 -1.04 6.47 1.91
C LYS A 133 -1.09 7.87 1.30
N LEU A 134 -0.33 8.12 0.24
CA LEU A 134 -0.37 9.41 -0.47
C LEU A 134 -1.76 9.70 -1.04
N VAL A 135 -2.41 8.70 -1.68
CA VAL A 135 -3.76 8.85 -2.23
C VAL A 135 -4.74 9.28 -1.13
N ASN A 136 -4.71 8.60 0.01
CA ASN A 136 -5.58 8.92 1.15
C ASN A 136 -5.29 10.31 1.72
N GLU A 137 -4.01 10.65 1.95
CA GLU A 137 -3.64 11.97 2.48
C GLU A 137 -4.12 13.13 1.59
N VAL A 138 -3.95 13.01 0.27
CA VAL A 138 -4.39 14.04 -0.69
C VAL A 138 -5.92 14.06 -0.78
N GLY A 139 -6.57 12.88 -0.79
CA GLY A 139 -8.03 12.76 -0.77
C GLY A 139 -8.65 13.45 0.45
N ASP A 140 -8.15 13.16 1.65
CA ASP A 140 -8.61 13.75 2.92
C ASP A 140 -8.39 15.26 2.98
N TRP A 141 -7.34 15.76 2.33
CA TRP A 141 -7.14 17.20 2.19
C TRP A 141 -8.26 17.83 1.36
N PHE A 142 -8.62 17.25 0.21
CA PHE A 142 -9.72 17.75 -0.61
C PHE A 142 -11.07 17.70 0.10
N VAL A 143 -11.36 16.62 0.85
CA VAL A 143 -12.59 16.51 1.65
C VAL A 143 -12.67 17.64 2.67
N ARG A 144 -11.61 17.86 3.45
CA ARG A 144 -11.57 18.95 4.45
C ARG A 144 -11.73 20.34 3.81
N GLN A 145 -11.19 20.53 2.61
CA GLN A 145 -11.37 21.79 1.88
C GLN A 145 -12.80 21.97 1.38
N ALA A 146 -13.48 20.90 0.94
CA ALA A 146 -14.88 20.95 0.57
C ALA A 146 -15.76 21.28 1.78
N GLU A 147 -15.57 20.60 2.91
CA GLU A 147 -16.29 20.87 4.17
C GLU A 147 -16.10 22.31 4.67
N ALA A 148 -14.88 22.85 4.56
CA ALA A 148 -14.59 24.23 4.94
C ALA A 148 -15.25 25.27 4.03
N VAL A 149 -15.55 24.93 2.77
CA VAL A 149 -16.34 25.75 1.86
C VAL A 149 -17.82 25.63 2.22
N ASP A 150 -18.32 24.41 2.39
CA ASP A 150 -19.73 24.15 2.72
C ASP A 150 -20.17 24.79 4.04
N GLN A 151 -19.34 24.76 5.09
CA GLN A 151 -19.62 25.47 6.34
C GLN A 151 -19.71 26.99 6.16
N LYS A 152 -18.95 27.56 5.21
CA LYS A 152 -18.98 28.99 4.89
C LYS A 152 -20.17 29.36 4.00
N THR A 153 -20.70 28.43 3.22
CA THR A 153 -21.79 28.68 2.25
C THR A 153 -23.17 28.18 2.71
N GLY A 154 -23.24 27.28 3.69
CA GLY A 154 -24.44 26.54 4.08
C GLY A 154 -24.69 26.48 5.58
N THR A 155 -24.32 27.53 6.32
CA THR A 155 -25.16 27.91 7.46
C THR A 155 -26.22 28.86 6.92
N ASP A 156 -27.19 28.27 6.23
CA ASP A 156 -28.43 28.95 5.88
C ASP A 156 -28.98 29.62 7.15
N HIS A 157 -29.40 30.87 6.95
CA HIS A 157 -30.24 31.63 7.83
C HIS A 157 -31.61 30.96 7.98
N ASP A 158 -31.68 29.85 8.71
CA ASP A 158 -32.95 29.26 9.17
C ASP A 158 -33.39 29.97 10.47
N LYS A 159 -33.17 31.28 10.55
CA LYS A 159 -33.69 32.17 11.60
C LYS A 159 -34.74 33.11 11.04
N ASP A 160 -35.59 32.59 10.16
CA ASP A 160 -36.72 33.35 9.63
C ASP A 160 -38.01 32.65 10.05
N GLY A 161 -38.59 33.10 11.16
CA GLY A 161 -40.04 33.06 11.37
C GLY A 161 -40.54 32.28 12.59
N HIS A 162 -40.69 33.02 13.69
CA HIS A 162 -41.78 32.99 14.69
C HIS A 162 -42.36 31.67 15.22
#